data_AF-C9RNG2-F1
#
_entry.id   AF-C9RNG2-F1
#
_cell.length_a   1.000
_cell.length_b   1.000
_cell.length_c   1.000
_cell.angle_alpha   90.00
_cell.angle_beta   90.00
_cell.angle_gamma   90.00
#
_symmetry.space_group_name_H-M   'P 1'
#
loop_
_entity.id
_entity.type
_entity.pdbx_description
1 polymer ?
#
loop_
_entity_poly.entity_id
_entity_poly.type
_entity_poly.pdbx_seq_one_letter_code
_entity_poly.pdbx_strand_id
1 'polypeptide(L)'
;MNYFSLSVVSLALVFVACDDGNSATQADEASPSLETEGVAKTCIELPACDAMVKSDVSTWHFVRKDAFGDDAEYTYKADGRNLIVTIKDAHGSTDTKTYSMYNMESEVGVEMAYSAAKATCRDGGGNDRKTKVCS
;
A
#
# COMPACT_ATOMS: atom_id res chain seq x y z
N MET A 1 34.18 44.44 8.07
CA MET A 1 33.54 45.48 7.23
C MET A 1 33.27 44.90 5.85
N ASN A 2 31.99 44.92 5.44
CA ASN A 2 31.39 44.77 4.10
C ASN A 2 31.73 43.49 3.29
N TYR A 3 30.81 42.82 2.58
CA TYR A 3 29.63 43.31 1.86
C TYR A 3 28.45 42.33 1.95
N PHE A 4 27.27 42.87 2.24
CA PHE A 4 25.97 42.28 1.95
C PHE A 4 25.77 42.28 0.43
N SER A 5 25.42 41.14 -0.17
CA SER A 5 24.91 41.10 -1.55
C SER A 5 23.48 40.55 -1.52
N LEU A 6 22.52 41.47 -1.69
CA LEU A 6 21.14 41.13 -2.06
C LEU A 6 21.12 40.80 -3.56
N SER A 7 20.39 39.75 -3.93
CA SER A 7 19.76 39.67 -5.25
C SER A 7 18.40 39.01 -5.10
N VAL A 8 17.38 39.85 -5.29
CA VAL A 8 15.96 39.52 -5.43
C VAL A 8 15.70 39.31 -6.91
N VAL A 9 15.12 38.18 -7.33
CA VAL A 9 14.44 38.09 -8.64
C VAL A 9 13.16 37.26 -8.54
N SER A 10 12.06 38.02 -8.67
CA SER A 10 10.67 37.76 -9.10
C SER A 10 10.10 36.37 -9.43
N LEU A 11 8.89 36.22 -8.87
CA LEU A 11 7.69 35.48 -9.28
C LEU A 11 7.41 35.42 -10.79
N ALA A 12 6.88 34.27 -11.23
CA ALA A 12 5.65 34.20 -12.04
C ALA A 12 5.00 32.80 -11.95
N LEU A 13 3.84 32.74 -11.28
CA LEU A 13 2.86 31.65 -11.37
C LEU A 13 2.08 31.82 -12.68
N VAL A 14 1.87 30.73 -13.43
CA VAL A 14 0.88 30.69 -14.50
C VAL A 14 -0.18 29.66 -14.13
N PHE A 15 -1.32 30.15 -13.65
CA PHE A 15 -2.57 29.40 -13.64
C PHE A 15 -3.27 29.67 -14.96
N VAL A 16 -3.62 28.63 -15.71
CA VAL A 16 -4.62 28.71 -16.79
C VAL A 16 -5.88 28.02 -16.29
N ALA A 17 -6.91 28.82 -16.07
CA ALA A 17 -8.30 28.40 -15.99
C ALA A 17 -9.00 28.92 -17.25
N CYS A 18 -9.77 28.07 -17.92
CA CYS A 18 -10.92 28.45 -18.73
C CYS A 18 -11.96 27.33 -18.61
N ASP A 19 -12.95 27.59 -17.77
CA ASP A 19 -14.27 26.98 -17.70
C ASP A 19 -15.21 27.89 -18.51
N ASP A 20 -16.03 27.34 -19.42
CA ASP A 20 -17.34 27.86 -19.82
C ASP A 20 -17.95 26.99 -20.95
N GLY A 21 -19.13 26.42 -20.72
CA GLY A 21 -19.90 25.74 -21.77
C GLY A 21 -21.04 24.83 -21.28
N ASN A 22 -22.11 25.44 -20.76
CA ASN A 22 -23.35 24.77 -20.32
C ASN A 22 -24.27 24.33 -21.49
N SER A 23 -24.86 23.13 -21.33
CA SER A 23 -26.14 22.57 -21.84
C SER A 23 -26.54 22.67 -23.33
N ALA A 24 -26.72 21.50 -23.96
CA ALA A 24 -28.02 21.05 -24.46
C ALA A 24 -28.05 19.53 -24.77
N THR A 25 -29.22 18.96 -24.48
CA THR A 25 -29.71 17.58 -24.50
C THR A 25 -29.73 16.90 -25.87
N GLN A 26 -29.53 15.58 -25.90
CA GLN A 26 -30.45 14.68 -26.63
C GLN A 26 -30.39 13.26 -26.06
N ALA A 27 -31.52 12.80 -25.54
CA ALA A 27 -31.80 11.40 -25.25
C ALA A 27 -32.23 10.72 -26.56
N ASP A 28 -31.82 9.48 -26.80
CA ASP A 28 -32.73 8.48 -27.36
C ASP A 28 -32.25 7.04 -27.10
N GLU A 29 -33.19 6.35 -26.46
CA GLU A 29 -33.49 4.93 -26.30
C GLU A 29 -32.45 3.80 -26.09
N ALA A 30 -32.87 2.97 -25.14
CA ALA A 30 -32.27 1.73 -24.69
C ALA A 30 -32.53 0.56 -25.65
N SER A 31 -31.62 -0.40 -25.64
CA SER A 31 -32.03 -1.81 -25.69
C SER A 31 -31.23 -2.63 -24.69
N PRO A 32 -31.89 -3.60 -24.01
CA PRO A 32 -31.34 -4.27 -22.85
C PRO A 32 -30.48 -5.45 -23.31
N SER A 33 -29.16 -5.37 -23.10
CA SER A 33 -28.34 -6.58 -23.07
C SER A 33 -28.45 -7.19 -21.70
N LEU A 34 -29.30 -8.21 -21.61
CA LEU A 34 -29.38 -9.17 -20.53
C LEU A 34 -28.02 -9.90 -20.48
N GLU A 35 -27.10 -9.40 -19.67
CA GLU A 35 -25.84 -10.10 -19.38
C GLU A 35 -25.95 -10.71 -17.98
N THR A 36 -26.02 -12.03 -17.99
CA THR A 36 -25.99 -12.96 -16.88
C THR A 36 -24.91 -12.62 -15.86
N GLU A 37 -25.31 -12.59 -14.59
CA GLU A 37 -24.55 -12.79 -13.36
C GLU A 37 -23.01 -12.75 -13.46
N GLY A 38 -22.45 -11.56 -13.25
CA GLY A 38 -21.10 -11.41 -12.72
C GLY A 38 -21.20 -10.71 -11.38
N VAL A 39 -20.85 -11.37 -10.28
CA VAL A 39 -20.65 -10.70 -8.98
C VAL A 39 -19.72 -9.51 -9.24
N ALA A 40 -20.26 -8.30 -9.16
CA ALA A 40 -19.47 -7.09 -9.34
C ALA A 40 -18.38 -7.10 -8.26
N LYS A 41 -17.13 -7.33 -8.67
CA LYS A 41 -16.00 -7.38 -7.74
C LYS A 41 -15.86 -6.01 -7.08
N THR A 42 -16.25 -5.89 -5.82
CA THR A 42 -16.15 -4.64 -5.08
C THR A 42 -14.73 -4.50 -4.55
N CYS A 43 -14.08 -3.38 -4.87
CA CYS A 43 -12.76 -3.07 -4.34
C CYS A 43 -12.83 -1.92 -3.35
N ILE A 44 -12.20 -2.09 -2.20
CA ILE A 44 -12.03 -1.06 -1.17
C ILE A 44 -10.56 -0.72 -0.99
N GLU A 45 -10.26 0.53 -0.64
CA GLU A 45 -8.92 0.93 -0.21
C GLU A 45 -8.85 0.88 1.31
N LEU A 46 -7.91 0.11 1.84
CA LEU A 46 -7.64 0.00 3.27
C LEU A 46 -6.19 0.40 3.56
N PRO A 47 -5.89 0.94 4.76
CA PRO A 47 -4.50 1.05 5.22
C PRO A 47 -3.79 -0.30 5.10
N ALA A 48 -2.52 -0.30 4.66
CA ALA A 48 -1.83 -1.53 4.27
C ALA A 48 -1.75 -2.57 5.40
N CYS A 49 -1.53 -2.15 6.65
CA CYS A 49 -1.48 -3.07 7.79
C CYS A 49 -2.86 -3.62 8.17
N ASP A 50 -3.93 -2.89 7.86
CA ASP A 50 -5.30 -3.30 8.13
C ASP A 50 -5.86 -4.20 7.01
N ALA A 51 -5.28 -4.13 5.80
CA ALA A 51 -5.53 -5.07 4.71
C ALA A 51 -4.96 -6.48 4.96
N MET A 52 -4.09 -6.65 5.97
CA MET A 52 -3.50 -7.95 6.31
C MET A 52 -4.51 -8.87 7.01
N VAL A 53 -4.73 -10.06 6.47
CA VAL A 53 -5.65 -11.08 6.98
C VAL A 53 -4.87 -12.16 7.73
N LYS A 54 -5.13 -12.37 9.02
CA LYS A 54 -4.39 -13.34 9.86
C LYS A 54 -4.34 -14.77 9.26
N SER A 55 -5.43 -15.24 8.69
CA SER A 55 -5.51 -16.59 8.11
C SER A 55 -4.87 -16.71 6.73
N ASP A 56 -4.43 -15.61 6.13
CA ASP A 56 -3.85 -15.58 4.78
C ASP A 56 -2.56 -14.76 4.78
N VAL A 57 -1.44 -15.45 4.98
CA VAL A 57 -0.09 -14.85 4.98
C VAL A 57 0.26 -14.20 3.63
N SER A 58 -0.39 -14.59 2.53
CA SER A 58 -0.12 -13.98 1.22
C SER A 58 -0.54 -12.50 1.17
N THR A 59 -1.45 -12.09 2.06
CA THR A 59 -1.86 -10.69 2.22
C THR A 59 -0.88 -9.88 3.07
N TRP A 60 0.12 -10.52 3.70
CA TRP A 60 1.08 -9.87 4.58
C TRP A 60 2.22 -9.31 3.76
N HIS A 61 1.93 -8.21 3.09
CA HIS A 61 2.85 -7.49 2.26
C HIS A 61 2.61 -5.99 2.41
N PHE A 62 3.65 -5.25 2.77
CA PHE A 62 3.53 -3.82 3.01
C PHE A 62 4.87 -3.12 2.79
N VAL A 63 4.82 -1.81 2.57
CA VAL A 63 6.00 -0.95 2.53
C VAL A 63 5.98 -0.04 3.74
N ARG A 64 7.11 0.07 4.45
CA ARG A 64 7.29 0.98 5.58
C ARG A 64 8.55 1.80 5.40
N LYS A 65 8.71 2.88 6.18
CA LYS A 65 9.97 3.61 6.26
C LYS A 65 10.99 2.85 7.10
N ASP A 66 12.21 2.77 6.61
CA ASP A 66 13.35 2.26 7.36
C ASP A 66 13.92 3.32 8.34
N ALA A 67 15.06 3.03 8.96
CA ALA A 67 15.68 3.94 9.92
C ALA A 67 16.23 5.24 9.29
N PHE A 68 16.40 5.27 7.97
CA PHE A 68 16.88 6.43 7.21
C PHE A 68 15.73 7.20 6.54
N GLY A 69 14.50 6.69 6.62
CA GLY A 69 13.32 7.30 6.00
C GLY A 69 13.08 6.83 4.56
N ASP A 70 13.83 5.84 4.10
CA ASP A 70 13.67 5.23 2.79
C ASP A 70 12.63 4.11 2.83
N ASP A 71 12.07 3.79 1.67
CA ASP A 71 11.07 2.74 1.57
C ASP A 71 11.71 1.36 1.65
N ALA A 72 11.17 0.51 2.52
CA ALA A 72 11.50 -0.91 2.59
C ALA A 72 10.24 -1.74 2.44
N GLU A 73 10.27 -2.66 1.48
CA GLU A 73 9.20 -3.59 1.15
C GLU A 73 9.36 -4.87 1.95
N TYR A 74 8.32 -5.26 2.68
CA TYR A 74 8.27 -6.47 3.49
C TYR A 74 7.26 -7.44 2.88
N THR A 75 7.69 -8.68 2.69
CA THR A 75 6.86 -9.77 2.17
C THR A 75 7.01 -10.99 3.06
N TYR A 76 5.89 -11.53 3.53
CA TYR A 76 5.86 -12.70 4.40
C TYR A 76 5.35 -13.91 3.63
N LYS A 77 5.85 -15.09 3.97
CA LYS A 77 5.41 -16.37 3.44
C LYS A 77 5.47 -17.44 4.52
N ALA A 78 4.52 -18.37 4.52
CA ALA A 78 4.60 -19.59 5.31
C ALA A 78 5.12 -20.75 4.44
N ASP A 79 6.03 -21.54 4.99
CA ASP A 79 6.54 -22.78 4.38
C ASP A 79 6.65 -23.87 5.46
N GLY A 80 5.62 -24.72 5.54
CA GLY A 80 5.41 -25.62 6.68
C GLY A 80 5.44 -24.85 7.99
N ARG A 81 6.29 -25.27 8.92
CA ARG A 81 6.48 -24.60 10.23
C ARG A 81 7.16 -23.23 10.15
N ASN A 82 7.81 -22.90 9.04
CA ASN A 82 8.65 -21.72 8.94
C ASN A 82 7.87 -20.49 8.47
N LEU A 83 8.11 -19.35 9.13
CA LEU A 83 7.79 -18.03 8.59
C LEU A 83 9.01 -17.49 7.85
N ILE A 84 8.86 -17.17 6.57
CA ILE A 84 9.89 -16.55 5.73
C ILE A 84 9.52 -15.08 5.58
N VAL A 85 10.49 -14.19 5.84
CA VAL A 85 10.35 -12.74 5.66
C VAL A 85 11.40 -12.28 4.67
N THR A 86 10.95 -11.65 3.60
CA THR A 86 11.81 -11.01 2.61
C THR A 86 11.67 -9.50 2.75
N ILE A 87 12.79 -8.81 2.84
CA ILE A 87 12.90 -7.36 2.95
C ILE A 87 13.65 -6.88 1.71
N LYS A 88 13.04 -5.99 0.94
CA LYS A 88 13.69 -5.33 -0.18
C LYS A 88 13.83 -3.85 0.14
N ASP A 89 15.05 -3.36 0.15
CA ASP A 89 15.33 -1.94 0.41
C ASP A 89 15.07 -1.06 -0.83
N ALA A 90 15.14 0.25 -0.64
CA ALA A 90 14.98 1.23 -1.71
C ALA A 90 16.07 1.15 -2.80
N HIS A 91 17.23 0.55 -2.48
CA HIS A 91 18.33 0.34 -3.42
C HIS A 91 18.20 -0.97 -4.21
N GLY A 92 17.18 -1.77 -3.92
CA GLY A 92 16.90 -3.04 -4.57
C GLY A 92 17.67 -4.24 -3.98
N SER A 93 18.42 -4.04 -2.90
CA SER A 93 18.99 -5.16 -2.14
C SER A 93 17.86 -5.95 -1.49
N THR A 94 18.02 -7.27 -1.43
CA THR A 94 17.01 -8.17 -0.88
C THR A 94 17.64 -9.05 0.21
N ASP A 95 17.07 -8.97 1.40
CA ASP A 95 17.40 -9.81 2.54
C ASP A 95 16.26 -10.77 2.83
N THR A 96 16.56 -12.04 3.06
CA THR A 96 15.57 -13.04 3.46
C THR A 96 15.96 -13.70 4.77
N LYS A 97 14.98 -13.84 5.67
CA LYS A 97 15.12 -14.48 6.98
C LYS A 97 14.04 -15.53 7.17
N THR A 98 14.40 -16.63 7.82
CA THR A 98 13.50 -17.74 8.11
C THR A 98 13.38 -17.94 9.61
N TYR A 99 12.15 -17.96 10.11
CA TYR A 99 11.81 -18.04 11.52
C TYR A 99 10.96 -19.28 11.79
N SER A 100 11.58 -20.33 12.35
CA SER A 100 10.89 -21.56 12.75
C SER A 100 10.18 -21.47 14.11
N MET A 101 10.59 -20.52 14.97
CA MET A 101 10.03 -20.35 16.32
C MET A 101 8.54 -20.01 16.34
N TYR A 102 8.03 -19.40 15.27
CA TYR A 102 6.61 -19.10 15.18
C TYR A 102 5.80 -20.35 14.94
N ASN A 103 6.31 -21.40 14.29
CA ASN A 103 5.53 -22.59 13.94
C ASN A 103 4.20 -22.25 13.23
N MET A 104 4.29 -21.89 11.95
CA MET A 104 3.15 -21.47 11.12
C MET A 104 2.09 -22.56 10.90
N GLU A 105 2.33 -23.80 11.33
CA GLU A 105 1.34 -24.90 11.33
C GLU A 105 0.45 -24.89 12.58
N SER A 106 0.78 -24.06 13.59
CA SER A 106 0.02 -23.93 14.83
C SER A 106 -0.73 -22.61 14.90
N GLU A 107 -1.96 -22.63 15.43
CA GLU A 107 -2.79 -21.41 15.54
C GLU A 107 -2.13 -20.33 16.42
N VAL A 108 -1.56 -20.74 17.56
CA VAL A 108 -0.81 -19.83 18.45
C VAL A 108 0.39 -19.25 17.72
N GLY A 109 1.04 -20.06 16.89
CA GLY A 109 2.14 -19.65 16.06
C GLY A 109 1.81 -18.57 15.05
N VAL A 110 0.72 -18.79 14.30
CA VAL A 110 0.18 -17.82 13.34
C VAL A 110 -0.24 -16.54 14.04
N GLU A 111 -0.87 -16.61 15.21
CA GLU A 111 -1.25 -15.43 16.01
C GLU A 111 -0.02 -14.59 16.42
N MET A 112 1.03 -15.24 16.93
CA MET A 112 2.26 -14.57 17.31
C MET A 112 2.96 -13.92 16.10
N ALA A 113 3.04 -14.65 14.98
CA ALA A 113 3.62 -14.14 13.74
C ALA A 113 2.83 -12.95 13.18
N TYR A 114 1.50 -13.04 13.17
CA TYR A 114 0.61 -11.98 12.70
C TYR A 114 0.74 -10.72 13.53
N SER A 115 0.77 -10.88 14.86
CA SER A 115 0.95 -9.76 15.78
C SER A 115 2.29 -9.06 15.54
N ALA A 116 3.37 -9.82 15.36
CA ALA A 116 4.70 -9.27 15.08
C ALA A 116 4.76 -8.56 13.72
N ALA A 117 4.16 -9.15 12.68
CA ALA A 117 4.10 -8.54 11.35
C ALA A 117 3.27 -7.25 11.35
N LYS A 118 2.11 -7.25 12.03
CA LYS A 118 1.26 -6.06 12.17
C LYS A 118 1.95 -4.94 12.95
N ALA A 119 2.67 -5.27 14.04
CA ALA A 119 3.47 -4.30 14.77
C ALA A 119 4.56 -3.70 13.89
N THR A 120 5.33 -4.54 13.19
CA THR A 120 6.38 -4.11 12.24
C THR A 120 5.83 -3.17 11.17
N CYS A 121 4.63 -3.47 10.63
CA CYS A 121 3.97 -2.63 9.66
C CYS A 121 3.63 -1.25 10.22
N ARG A 122 3.06 -1.20 11.44
CA ARG A 122 2.61 0.06 12.06
C ARG A 122 3.77 0.95 12.51
N ASP A 123 4.81 0.39 13.10
CA ASP A 123 5.91 1.15 13.71
C ASP A 123 6.75 1.93 12.67
N GLY A 124 6.69 1.56 11.39
CA GLY A 124 7.36 2.27 10.30
C GLY A 124 6.44 3.07 9.38
N GLY A 125 5.20 3.37 9.80
CA GLY A 125 4.25 4.13 8.97
C GLY A 125 3.66 3.33 7.79
N GLY A 126 3.64 2.00 7.86
CA GLY A 126 3.08 1.18 6.77
C GLY A 126 1.60 1.48 6.49
N ASN A 127 0.85 1.95 7.49
CA ASN A 127 -0.54 2.37 7.36
C ASN A 127 -0.73 3.71 6.63
N ASP A 128 0.33 4.49 6.41
CA ASP A 128 0.25 5.71 5.60
C ASP A 128 0.00 5.38 4.12
N ARG A 129 0.23 4.13 3.73
CA ARG A 129 -0.06 3.59 2.42
C ARG A 129 -1.38 2.84 2.42
N LYS A 130 -2.09 2.93 1.29
CA LYS A 130 -3.33 2.20 1.05
C LYS A 130 -3.10 1.03 0.12
N THR A 131 -3.78 -0.08 0.40
CA THR A 131 -3.85 -1.28 -0.43
C THR A 131 -5.26 -1.42 -0.97
N LYS A 132 -5.38 -1.68 -2.27
CA LYS A 132 -6.65 -2.01 -2.92
C LYS A 132 -6.97 -3.49 -2.68
N VAL A 133 -8.00 -3.76 -1.90
CA VAL A 133 -8.49 -5.11 -1.62
C VAL A 133 -9.77 -5.33 -2.41
N CYS A 134 -9.83 -6.38 -3.21
CA CYS A 134 -10.98 -6.70 -4.05
C CYS A 134 -11.52 -8.08 -3.69
N SER A 135 -12.78 -8.13 -3.26
CA SER A 135 -13.55 -9.35 -2.98
C SER A 135 -14.41 -9.74 -4.18
#